data_AF-A0A2S7YLQ7-F1
#
_entry.id   AF-A0A2S7YLQ7-F1
#
_cell.length_a   1.000
_cell.length_b   1.000
_cell.length_c   1.000
_cell.angle_alpha   90.00
_cell.angle_beta   90.00
_cell.angle_gamma   90.00
#
_symmetry.space_group_name_H-M   'P 1'
#
loop_
_entity.id
_entity.type
_entity.pdbx_description
1 polymer ?
#
loop_
_entity_poly.entity_id
_entity_poly.type
_entity_poly.pdbx_seq_one_letter_code
_entity_poly.pdbx_strand_id
1 'polypeptide(L)'
;MSSRISDFAPLKRAATRDSLEPWLKSVTILFGSSMLVFFLPILVLVPLRVPIPPVLESLLRWGPGGAEQYEEMIAIIYIVWGVFLLRASADPLRHALFLDFTACANVAHIGLMTLMAVVNGGDRIHLVGDVLAAWLVLGPFLYIWSSVKRERKSLLQS
;
A
#
# COMPACT_ATOMS: atom_id res chain seq x y z
N MET A 1 -14.22 48.40 17.52
CA MET A 1 -15.00 47.33 16.87
C MET A 1 -14.02 46.45 16.09
N SER A 2 -13.35 45.50 16.77
CA SER A 2 -12.33 44.64 16.13
C SER A 2 -12.83 43.20 16.10
N SER A 3 -13.21 42.79 14.89
CA SER A 3 -13.21 41.44 14.30
C SER A 3 -13.09 40.23 15.24
N ARG A 4 -14.25 39.63 15.56
CA ARG A 4 -14.40 38.27 16.13
C ARG A 4 -14.36 37.23 14.99
N ILE A 5 -13.23 37.09 14.29
CA ILE A 5 -13.07 36.14 13.16
C ILE A 5 -12.08 35.00 13.50
N SER A 6 -11.37 35.05 14.63
CA SER A 6 -10.42 34.00 15.04
C SER A 6 -11.04 32.72 15.61
N ASP A 7 -12.32 32.74 16.01
CA ASP A 7 -12.92 31.65 16.79
C ASP A 7 -13.58 30.53 15.97
N PHE A 8 -13.64 30.66 14.63
CA PHE A 8 -14.31 29.67 13.76
C PHE A 8 -13.36 28.62 13.15
N ALA A 9 -12.05 28.73 13.39
CA ALA A 9 -11.05 27.76 12.90
C ALA A 9 -10.88 26.45 13.73
N PRO A 10 -11.08 26.40 15.07
CA PRO A 10 -10.77 25.20 15.85
C PRO A 10 -11.78 24.07 15.66
N LEU A 11 -13.07 24.39 15.47
CA LEU A 11 -14.14 23.38 15.33
C LEU A 11 -14.01 22.54 14.06
N LYS A 12 -13.63 23.16 12.94
CA LYS A 12 -13.45 22.45 11.66
C LYS A 12 -12.29 21.45 11.74
N ARG A 13 -11.25 21.76 12.52
CA ARG A 13 -10.00 21.00 12.61
C ARG A 13 -10.12 19.77 13.54
N ALA A 14 -10.88 19.89 14.63
CA ALA A 14 -11.21 18.75 15.49
C ALA A 14 -12.13 17.75 14.77
N ALA A 15 -13.14 18.24 14.06
CA ALA A 15 -14.09 17.41 13.31
C ALA A 15 -13.44 16.59 12.18
N THR A 16 -12.37 17.09 11.54
CA THR A 16 -11.64 16.34 10.49
C THR A 16 -10.70 15.27 11.04
N ARG A 17 -10.12 15.47 12.22
CA ARG A 17 -9.24 14.46 12.84
C ARG A 17 -10.03 13.23 13.27
N ASP A 18 -11.16 13.44 13.95
CA ASP A 18 -12.07 12.37 14.34
C ASP A 18 -12.65 11.64 13.12
N SER A 19 -12.76 12.33 11.97
CA SER A 19 -13.30 11.73 10.77
C SER A 19 -12.29 10.86 10.02
N LEU A 20 -10.99 11.19 9.99
CA LEU A 20 -10.00 10.46 9.19
C LEU A 20 -9.34 9.28 9.91
N GLU A 21 -9.33 9.25 11.24
CA GLU A 21 -8.71 8.16 12.01
C GLU A 21 -9.34 6.77 11.74
N PRO A 22 -10.68 6.62 11.69
CA PRO A 22 -11.31 5.36 11.31
C PRO A 22 -10.98 4.94 9.88
N TRP A 23 -10.88 5.89 8.95
CA TRP A 23 -10.46 5.63 7.58
C TRP A 23 -9.01 5.18 7.50
N LEU A 24 -8.10 5.82 8.24
CA LEU A 24 -6.69 5.43 8.29
C LEU A 24 -6.52 3.99 8.77
N LYS A 25 -7.23 3.62 9.83
CA LYS A 25 -7.26 2.23 10.31
C LYS A 25 -7.79 1.29 9.22
N SER A 26 -8.91 1.64 8.59
CA SER A 26 -9.55 0.81 7.57
C SER A 26 -8.65 0.59 6.34
N VAL A 27 -8.03 1.64 5.80
CA VAL A 27 -7.12 1.52 4.65
C VAL A 27 -5.83 0.79 5.01
N THR A 28 -5.35 0.93 6.25
CA THR A 28 -4.18 0.18 6.73
C THR A 28 -4.49 -1.31 6.84
N ILE A 29 -5.67 -1.67 7.37
CA ILE A 29 -6.14 -3.07 7.43
C ILE A 29 -6.33 -3.63 6.03
N LEU A 30 -7.00 -2.89 5.14
CA LEU A 30 -7.23 -3.31 3.76
C LEU A 30 -5.90 -3.57 3.05
N PHE A 31 -4.94 -2.66 3.16
CA PHE A 31 -3.64 -2.80 2.50
C PHE A 31 -2.81 -3.95 3.09
N GLY A 32 -2.81 -4.12 4.41
CA GLY A 32 -2.14 -5.27 5.05
C GLY A 32 -2.78 -6.60 4.66
N SER A 33 -4.12 -6.65 4.63
CA SER A 33 -4.87 -7.85 4.27
C SER A 33 -4.67 -8.22 2.79
N SER A 34 -4.65 -7.22 1.89
CA SER A 34 -4.43 -7.47 0.47
C SER A 34 -3.05 -8.09 0.21
N MET A 35 -2.01 -7.67 0.94
CA MET A 35 -0.68 -8.30 0.86
C MET A 35 -0.77 -9.78 1.24
N LEU A 36 -1.45 -10.12 2.33
CA LEU A 36 -1.60 -11.52 2.74
C LEU A 36 -2.37 -12.33 1.68
N VAL A 37 -3.51 -11.82 1.22
CA VAL A 37 -4.36 -12.49 0.23
C VAL A 37 -3.63 -12.72 -1.09
N PHE A 38 -2.82 -11.75 -1.54
CA PHE A 38 -2.09 -11.85 -2.80
C PHE A 38 -0.87 -12.77 -2.69
N PHE A 39 -0.06 -12.65 -1.63
CA PHE A 39 1.22 -13.34 -1.54
C PHE A 39 1.16 -14.73 -0.89
N LEU A 40 0.15 -15.03 -0.05
CA LEU A 40 0.02 -16.39 0.52
C LEU A 40 -0.16 -17.48 -0.55
N PRO A 41 -1.03 -17.32 -1.56
CA PRO A 41 -1.13 -18.30 -2.64
C PRO A 41 0.19 -18.47 -3.40
N ILE A 42 0.93 -17.38 -3.64
CA ILE A 42 2.23 -17.44 -4.32
C ILE A 42 3.21 -18.28 -3.50
N LEU A 43 3.33 -18.00 -2.19
CA LEU A 43 4.22 -18.73 -1.30
C LEU A 43 3.88 -20.23 -1.19
N VAL A 44 2.61 -20.61 -1.32
CA VAL A 44 2.17 -22.02 -1.22
C VAL A 44 2.26 -22.75 -2.55
N LEU A 45 1.76 -22.13 -3.64
CA LEU A 45 1.57 -22.80 -4.93
C LEU A 45 2.84 -22.85 -5.76
N VAL A 46 3.66 -21.79 -5.74
CA VAL A 46 4.85 -21.67 -6.59
C VAL A 46 5.94 -22.67 -6.20
N PRO A 47 6.31 -22.85 -4.91
CA PRO A 47 7.30 -23.87 -4.51
C PRO A 47 6.86 -25.30 -4.83
N LEU A 48 5.54 -25.56 -4.79
CA LEU A 48 4.94 -26.85 -5.12
C LEU A 48 4.79 -27.09 -6.63
N ARG A 49 5.21 -26.11 -7.46
CA ARG A 49 5.12 -26.16 -8.93
C ARG A 49 3.70 -26.51 -9.41
N VAL A 50 2.68 -26.00 -8.71
CA VAL A 50 1.28 -26.20 -9.09
C VAL A 50 1.00 -25.41 -10.37
N PRO A 51 0.47 -26.04 -11.43
CA PRO A 51 0.16 -25.32 -12.67
C PRO A 51 -0.97 -24.31 -12.42
N ILE A 52 -0.76 -23.08 -12.89
CA ILE A 52 -1.77 -22.01 -12.86
C ILE A 52 -2.29 -21.74 -14.29
N PRO A 53 -3.49 -21.16 -14.44
CA PRO A 53 -4.02 -20.81 -15.75
C PRO A 53 -3.06 -19.89 -16.52
N PRO A 54 -2.84 -20.08 -17.84
CA PRO A 54 -1.88 -19.29 -18.62
C PRO A 54 -2.15 -17.77 -18.58
N VAL A 55 -3.41 -17.37 -18.49
CA VAL A 55 -3.79 -15.96 -18.36
C VAL A 55 -3.29 -15.38 -17.04
N LEU A 56 -3.48 -16.11 -15.93
CA LEU A 56 -3.03 -15.67 -14.61
C LEU A 56 -1.50 -15.62 -14.56
N GLU A 57 -0.84 -16.59 -15.18
CA GLU A 57 0.61 -16.61 -15.32
C GLU A 57 1.11 -15.36 -16.03
N SER A 58 0.51 -15.02 -17.18
CA SER A 58 0.90 -13.83 -17.94
C SER A 58 0.65 -12.51 -17.21
N LEU A 59 -0.29 -12.46 -16.26
CA LEU A 59 -0.63 -11.23 -15.54
C LEU A 59 0.25 -10.99 -14.31
N LEU A 60 0.77 -12.05 -13.69
CA LEU A 60 1.43 -11.98 -12.37
C LEU A 60 2.91 -12.35 -12.40
N ARG A 61 3.35 -13.20 -13.34
CA ARG A 61 4.73 -13.70 -13.35
C ARG A 61 5.66 -12.80 -14.15
N TRP A 62 6.70 -12.31 -13.50
CA TRP A 62 7.69 -11.45 -14.12
C TRP A 62 8.87 -12.26 -14.67
N GLY A 63 9.22 -12.03 -15.94
CA GLY A 63 10.37 -12.66 -16.61
C GLY A 63 10.15 -14.13 -17.03
N PRO A 64 11.13 -14.76 -17.72
CA PRO A 64 11.00 -16.13 -18.21
C PRO A 64 10.79 -17.11 -17.04
N GLY A 65 9.64 -17.78 -16.99
CA GLY A 65 9.30 -18.73 -15.93
C GLY A 65 9.05 -18.11 -14.54
N GLY A 66 8.93 -16.78 -14.42
CA GLY A 66 8.70 -16.07 -13.14
C GLY A 66 9.97 -15.70 -12.35
N ALA A 67 11.15 -15.72 -12.98
CA ALA A 67 12.44 -15.51 -12.32
C ALA A 67 12.70 -16.42 -11.10
N GLU A 68 12.30 -17.69 -11.24
CA GLU A 68 12.61 -18.99 -10.57
C GLU A 68 12.72 -19.09 -9.04
N GLN A 69 13.11 -18.04 -8.32
CA GLN A 69 13.06 -17.97 -6.84
C GLN A 69 12.65 -16.58 -6.31
N TYR A 70 12.64 -15.55 -7.16
CA TYR A 70 12.41 -14.18 -6.71
C TYR A 70 10.98 -13.98 -6.18
N GLU A 71 9.99 -14.58 -6.84
CA GLU A 71 8.58 -14.53 -6.45
C GLU A 71 8.37 -15.04 -5.03
N GLU A 72 9.03 -16.13 -4.65
CA GLU A 72 8.96 -16.72 -3.31
C GLU A 72 9.64 -15.81 -2.26
N MET A 73 10.81 -15.27 -2.61
CA MET A 73 11.58 -14.37 -1.74
C MET A 73 10.82 -13.06 -1.46
N ILE A 74 10.20 -12.47 -2.48
CA ILE A 74 9.41 -11.25 -2.29
C ILE A 74 8.08 -11.55 -1.60
N ALA A 75 7.45 -12.70 -1.88
CA ALA A 75 6.20 -13.10 -1.23
C ALA A 75 6.34 -13.22 0.29
N ILE A 76 7.39 -13.87 0.78
CA ILE A 76 7.58 -14.02 2.23
C ILE A 76 7.82 -12.66 2.90
N ILE A 77 8.55 -11.75 2.26
CA ILE A 77 8.76 -10.38 2.78
C ILE A 77 7.42 -9.65 2.90
N TYR A 78 6.59 -9.69 1.86
CA TYR A 78 5.28 -9.03 1.87
C TYR A 78 4.28 -9.66 2.83
N ILE A 79 4.35 -10.97 3.07
CA ILE A 79 3.53 -11.64 4.09
C ILE A 79 3.88 -11.11 5.48
N VAL A 80 5.17 -11.09 5.82
CA VAL A 80 5.63 -10.56 7.10
C VAL A 80 5.26 -9.07 7.21
N TRP A 81 5.49 -8.30 6.15
CA TRP A 81 5.09 -6.88 6.10
C TRP A 81 3.60 -6.70 6.38
N GLY A 82 2.73 -7.46 5.70
CA GLY A 82 1.28 -7.42 5.88
C GLY A 82 0.87 -7.71 7.32
N VAL A 83 1.45 -8.72 7.96
CA VAL A 83 1.21 -9.03 9.39
C VAL A 83 1.58 -7.85 10.29
N PHE A 84 2.74 -7.24 10.07
CA PHE A 84 3.16 -6.07 10.85
C PHE A 84 2.30 -4.84 10.57
N LEU A 85 1.80 -4.67 9.34
CA LEU A 85 0.87 -3.61 8.98
C LEU A 85 -0.50 -3.78 9.66
N LEU A 86 -1.00 -5.01 9.74
CA LEU A 86 -2.21 -5.32 10.52
C LEU A 86 -2.01 -5.04 12.01
N ARG A 87 -0.85 -5.36 12.58
CA ARG A 87 -0.53 -5.00 13.97
C ARG A 87 -0.44 -3.50 14.18
N ALA A 88 0.22 -2.79 13.26
CA ALA A 88 0.31 -1.34 13.28
C ALA A 88 -1.06 -0.66 13.15
N SER A 89 -2.04 -1.30 12.50
CA SER A 89 -3.40 -0.75 12.34
C SER A 89 -4.16 -0.55 13.65
N ALA A 90 -3.74 -1.20 14.74
CA ALA A 90 -4.35 -1.02 16.06
C ALA A 90 -4.11 0.40 16.62
N ASP A 91 -2.95 0.97 16.32
CA ASP A 91 -2.58 2.36 16.63
C ASP A 91 -1.67 2.89 15.50
N PRO A 92 -2.25 3.33 14.36
CA PRO A 92 -1.49 3.72 13.18
C PRO A 92 -0.56 4.90 13.44
N LEU A 93 -0.99 5.83 14.30
CA LEU A 93 -0.27 7.07 14.58
C LEU A 93 1.00 6.82 15.40
N ARG A 94 0.97 5.86 16.33
CA ARG A 94 2.16 5.44 17.07
C ARG A 94 3.21 4.78 16.17
N HIS A 95 2.80 4.23 15.03
CA HIS A 95 3.67 3.55 14.06
C HIS A 95 3.92 4.39 12.79
N ALA A 96 3.88 5.72 12.90
CA ALA A 96 4.00 6.65 11.77
C ALA A 96 5.22 6.39 10.86
N LEU A 97 6.40 6.09 11.44
CA LEU A 97 7.60 5.81 10.64
C LEU A 97 7.46 4.53 9.81
N PHE A 98 6.78 3.52 10.34
CA PHE A 98 6.52 2.28 9.62
C PHE A 98 5.52 2.49 8.48
N LEU A 99 4.51 3.36 8.67
CA LEU A 99 3.59 3.75 7.59
C LEU A 99 4.30 4.58 6.51
N ASP A 100 5.22 5.46 6.90
CA ASP A 100 6.07 6.20 5.96
C ASP A 100 6.98 5.27 5.15
N PHE A 101 7.61 4.29 5.81
CA PHE A 101 8.38 3.25 5.14
C PHE A 101 7.51 2.45 4.17
N THR A 102 6.33 2.03 4.63
CA THR A 102 5.33 1.32 3.82
C THR A 102 4.93 2.12 2.58
N ALA A 103 4.62 3.40 2.72
CA ALA A 103 4.31 4.27 1.60
C ALA A 103 5.49 4.39 0.63
N CYS A 104 6.68 4.73 1.13
CA CYS A 104 7.87 4.98 0.30
C CYS A 104 8.30 3.73 -0.46
N ALA A 105 8.44 2.60 0.22
CA ALA A 105 8.91 1.37 -0.37
C ALA A 105 7.95 0.81 -1.42
N ASN A 106 6.63 0.87 -1.18
CA ASN A 106 5.66 0.39 -2.16
C ASN A 106 5.55 1.34 -3.37
N VAL A 107 5.66 2.66 -3.18
CA VAL A 107 5.76 3.60 -4.31
C VAL A 107 7.01 3.34 -5.14
N ALA A 108 8.17 3.13 -4.50
CA ALA A 108 9.41 2.83 -5.21
C ALA A 108 9.32 1.49 -5.97
N HIS A 109 8.79 0.45 -5.32
CA HIS A 109 8.65 -0.87 -5.91
C HIS A 109 7.67 -0.88 -7.09
N ILE A 110 6.43 -0.43 -6.89
CA ILE A 110 5.40 -0.42 -7.94
C ILE A 110 5.76 0.60 -9.03
N GLY A 111 6.41 1.71 -8.68
CA GLY A 111 6.94 2.67 -9.64
C GLY A 111 7.98 2.04 -10.57
N LEU A 112 8.89 1.23 -10.02
CA LEU A 112 9.86 0.49 -10.82
C LEU A 112 9.20 -0.57 -11.69
N MET A 113 8.23 -1.34 -11.14
CA MET A 113 7.44 -2.29 -11.94
C MET A 113 6.75 -1.58 -13.11
N THR A 114 6.10 -0.45 -12.86
CA THR A 114 5.45 0.36 -13.89
C THR A 114 6.44 0.78 -14.98
N LEU A 115 7.63 1.27 -14.59
CA LEU A 115 8.69 1.65 -15.52
C LEU A 115 9.15 0.47 -16.37
N MET A 116 9.43 -0.68 -15.75
CA MET A 116 9.87 -1.89 -16.47
C MET A 116 8.82 -2.36 -17.47
N ALA A 117 7.53 -2.39 -17.08
CA ALA A 117 6.46 -2.82 -17.98
C ALA A 117 6.19 -1.85 -19.13
N VAL A 118 6.52 -0.56 -18.98
CA VAL A 118 6.46 0.41 -20.09
C VAL A 118 7.62 0.23 -21.06
N VAL A 119 8.84 0.05 -20.54
CA VAL A 119 10.08 -0.06 -21.33
C VAL A 119 10.16 -1.40 -22.05
N ASN A 120 9.78 -2.50 -21.39
CA ASN A 120 9.85 -3.85 -21.94
C ASN A 120 8.52 -4.25 -22.56
N GLY A 121 8.48 -4.38 -23.90
CA GLY A 121 7.26 -4.75 -24.63
C GLY A 121 6.63 -6.08 -24.17
N GLY A 122 7.44 -7.03 -23.72
CA GLY A 122 6.98 -8.33 -23.19
C GLY A 122 6.28 -8.25 -21.83
N ASP A 123 6.55 -7.21 -21.05
CA ASP A 123 6.06 -7.06 -19.68
C ASP A 123 4.80 -6.17 -19.61
N ARG A 124 4.33 -5.63 -20.73
CA ARG A 124 3.20 -4.69 -20.79
C ARG A 124 1.89 -5.26 -20.23
N ILE A 125 1.72 -6.57 -20.28
CA ILE A 125 0.55 -7.24 -19.74
C ILE A 125 0.44 -7.09 -18.21
N HIS A 126 1.56 -6.88 -17.51
CA HIS A 126 1.58 -6.58 -16.08
C HIS A 126 0.97 -5.21 -15.75
N LEU A 127 1.00 -4.23 -16.68
CA LEU A 127 0.38 -2.92 -16.46
C LEU A 127 -1.12 -3.02 -16.19
N VAL A 128 -1.81 -3.99 -16.79
CA VAL A 128 -3.24 -4.24 -16.58
C VAL A 128 -3.52 -5.34 -15.57
N GLY A 129 -2.48 -6.05 -15.11
CA GLY A 129 -2.54 -7.12 -14.13
C GLY A 129 -2.20 -6.64 -12.72
N ASP A 130 -1.10 -7.15 -12.19
CA ASP A 130 -0.64 -6.89 -10.83
C ASP A 130 -0.27 -5.43 -10.56
N VAL A 131 0.30 -4.70 -11.53
CA VAL A 131 0.67 -3.28 -11.36
C VAL A 131 -0.57 -2.41 -11.13
N LEU A 132 -1.64 -2.62 -11.92
CA LEU A 132 -2.89 -1.90 -11.74
C LEU A 132 -3.53 -2.24 -10.39
N ALA A 133 -3.61 -3.53 -10.06
CA ALA A 133 -4.15 -3.98 -8.79
C ALA A 133 -3.38 -3.37 -7.60
N ALA A 134 -2.05 -3.30 -7.68
CA ALA A 134 -1.21 -2.73 -6.65
C ALA A 134 -1.48 -1.23 -6.44
N TRP A 135 -1.62 -0.45 -7.52
CA TRP A 135 -1.98 0.97 -7.43
C TRP A 135 -3.38 1.20 -6.86
N LEU A 136 -4.35 0.35 -7.19
CA LEU A 136 -5.73 0.46 -6.68
C LEU A 136 -5.82 0.32 -5.16
N VAL A 137 -4.95 -0.49 -4.54
CA VAL A 137 -4.91 -0.63 -3.08
C VAL A 137 -3.98 0.40 -2.43
N LEU A 138 -2.82 0.67 -3.05
CA LEU A 138 -1.86 1.63 -2.51
C LEU A 138 -2.39 3.07 -2.56
N GLY A 139 -3.11 3.46 -3.62
CA GLY A 139 -3.60 4.82 -3.83
C GLY A 139 -4.45 5.36 -2.66
N PRO A 140 -5.52 4.66 -2.24
CA PRO A 140 -6.32 5.03 -1.08
C PRO A 140 -5.49 5.14 0.21
N PHE A 141 -4.56 4.19 0.44
CA PHE A 141 -3.67 4.22 1.59
C PHE A 141 -2.79 5.49 1.59
N LEU A 142 -2.14 5.81 0.47
CA LEU A 142 -1.31 7.02 0.33
C LEU A 142 -2.12 8.30 0.52
N TYR A 143 -3.31 8.36 -0.06
CA TYR A 143 -4.17 9.53 0.03
C TYR A 143 -4.55 9.83 1.49
N ILE A 144 -5.04 8.83 2.22
CA ILE A 144 -5.44 8.99 3.61
C ILE A 144 -4.22 9.23 4.51
N TRP A 145 -3.14 8.45 4.36
CA TRP A 145 -1.93 8.62 5.17
C TRP A 145 -1.31 10.01 5.00
N SER A 146 -1.16 10.49 3.76
CA SER A 146 -0.59 11.81 3.49
C SER A 146 -1.47 12.94 4.04
N SER A 147 -2.79 12.78 4.03
CA SER A 147 -3.74 13.74 4.59
C SER A 147 -3.62 13.83 6.10
N VAL A 148 -3.66 12.69 6.80
CA VAL A 148 -3.47 12.63 8.25
C VAL A 148 -2.09 13.17 8.67
N LYS A 149 -1.04 12.85 7.91
CA LYS A 149 0.32 13.33 8.17
C LYS A 149 0.43 14.86 8.06
N ARG A 150 -0.18 15.47 7.04
CA ARG A 150 -0.22 16.94 6.88
C ARG A 150 -0.93 17.61 8.07
N GLU A 151 -2.06 17.05 8.50
CA GLU A 151 -2.81 17.57 9.63
C GLU A 151 -2.00 17.50 10.94
N ARG A 152 -1.41 16.35 11.23
CA ARG A 152 -0.57 16.16 12.43
C ARG A 152 0.58 17.18 12.50
N LYS A 153 1.25 17.44 11.37
CA LYS A 153 2.35 18.42 11.32
C LYS A 153 1.87 19.82 11.67
N SER A 154 0.68 20.22 11.20
CA SER A 154 0.13 21.55 11.51
C SER A 154 -0.22 21.73 12.99
N LEU A 155 -0.67 20.67 13.68
CA LEU A 155 -0.98 20.71 15.11
C LEU A 155 0.27 20.84 15.99
N LEU A 156 1.41 20.28 15.57
CA LEU A 156 2.67 20.39 16.31
C LEU A 156 3.34 21.76 16.15
N GLN A 157 2.85 22.59 15.21
CA GLN A 157 3.40 23.90 14.88
C GLN A 157 2.54 25.07 15.39
N SER A 158 1.39 24.79 16.01
CA SER A 158 0.49 25.77 16.65
C SER A 158 0.65 25.76 18.16
#